data_AF-A0A380C0C0-F1
#
_entry.id   AF-A0A380C0C0-F1
#
_cell.length_a   1.000
_cell.length_b   1.000
_cell.length_c   1.000
_cell.angle_alpha   90.00
_cell.angle_beta   90.00
_cell.angle_gamma   90.00
#
_symmetry.space_group_name_H-M   'P 1'
#
loop_
_entity.id
_entity.type
_entity.pdbx_description
1 polymer ?
#
loop_
_entity_poly.entity_id
_entity_poly.type
_entity_poly.pdbx_seq_one_letter_code
_entity_poly.pdbx_strand_id
1 'polypeptide(L)'
;MNHELIETQFVDLATQIPTLTVANLAYKYQLLEQAYKQVSEQWHIDSINYQIVESLFHLSLLARRERVHPVYANMPVLEWTKSPSHTQTLCWLNQLNNCIRKVSA
;
A
#
# COMPACT_ATOMS: atom_id res chain seq x y z
N MET A 1 -9.71 -25.03 -2.95
CA MET A 1 -8.99 -23.75 -2.94
C MET A 1 -9.67 -22.87 -1.91
N ASN A 2 -9.05 -22.69 -0.74
CA ASN A 2 -9.58 -21.80 0.27
C ASN A 2 -9.39 -20.37 -0.24
N HIS A 3 -10.47 -19.78 -0.75
CA HIS A 3 -10.55 -18.33 -0.89
C HIS A 3 -10.60 -17.76 0.53
N GLU A 4 -9.42 -17.49 1.12
CA GLU A 4 -9.37 -16.58 2.26
C GLU A 4 -10.04 -15.28 1.81
N LEU A 5 -11.11 -14.90 2.51
CA LEU A 5 -11.80 -13.63 2.26
C LEU A 5 -10.74 -12.53 2.32
N ILE A 6 -10.46 -11.92 1.16
CA ILE A 6 -9.72 -10.67 1.15
C ILE A 6 -10.55 -9.69 1.96
N GLU A 7 -9.99 -9.09 3.01
CA GLU A 7 -10.74 -8.12 3.79
C GLU A 7 -11.08 -6.95 2.87
N THR A 8 -12.36 -6.79 2.54
CA THR A 8 -12.85 -5.80 1.56
C THR A 8 -12.30 -4.39 1.85
N GLN A 9 -12.10 -4.08 3.13
CA GLN A 9 -11.49 -2.82 3.58
C GLN A 9 -10.10 -2.53 2.97
N PHE A 10 -9.25 -3.54 2.77
CA PHE A 10 -7.91 -3.33 2.20
C PHE A 10 -7.94 -3.18 0.69
N VAL A 11 -8.88 -3.84 0.00
CA VAL A 11 -9.13 -3.62 -1.43
C VAL A 11 -9.67 -2.21 -1.65
N ASP A 12 -10.64 -1.80 -0.86
CA ASP A 12 -11.21 -0.45 -0.92
C ASP A 12 -10.14 0.61 -0.66
N LEU A 13 -9.27 0.40 0.35
CA LEU A 13 -8.15 1.29 0.61
C LEU A 13 -7.14 1.28 -0.55
N ALA A 14 -6.82 0.11 -1.10
CA ALA A 14 -5.87 -0.05 -2.20
C ALA A 14 -6.27 0.74 -3.45
N THR A 15 -7.57 0.73 -3.79
CA THR A 15 -8.08 1.52 -4.94
C THR A 15 -7.99 3.02 -4.72
N GLN A 16 -8.01 3.49 -3.46
CA GLN A 16 -7.93 4.91 -3.10
C GLN A 16 -6.49 5.42 -3.02
N ILE A 17 -5.49 4.55 -2.85
CA ILE A 17 -4.07 4.93 -2.65
C ILE A 17 -3.59 6.02 -3.61
N PRO A 18 -3.80 5.95 -4.94
CA PRO A 18 -3.28 6.95 -5.87
C PRO A 18 -3.71 8.39 -5.55
N THR A 19 -4.90 8.53 -4.94
CA THR A 19 -5.51 9.83 -4.60
C THR A 19 -5.24 10.30 -3.18
N LEU A 20 -4.80 9.41 -2.28
CA LEU A 20 -4.44 9.82 -0.92
C LEU A 20 -3.19 10.70 -0.97
N THR A 21 -3.16 11.73 -0.14
CA THR A 21 -1.92 12.47 0.12
C THR A 21 -0.93 11.59 0.91
N VAL A 22 0.37 11.86 0.81
CA VAL A 22 1.40 11.19 1.62
C VAL A 22 1.08 11.24 3.12
N ALA A 23 0.64 12.38 3.65
CA ALA A 23 0.27 12.52 5.06
C ALA A 23 -0.91 11.62 5.46
N ASN A 24 -1.98 11.59 4.66
CA ASN A 24 -3.13 10.68 4.87
C ASN A 24 -2.71 9.21 4.88
N LEU A 25 -1.81 8.81 3.98
CA LEU A 25 -1.28 7.45 3.94
C LEU A 25 -0.38 7.16 5.16
N ALA A 26 0.46 8.11 5.55
CA ALA A 26 1.31 8.01 6.74
C ALA A 26 0.50 7.81 8.04
N TYR A 27 -0.67 8.43 8.15
CA TYR A 27 -1.58 8.29 9.29
C TYR A 27 -2.09 6.85 9.44
N LYS A 28 -2.29 6.14 8.32
CA LYS A 28 -2.78 4.75 8.30
C LYS A 28 -1.70 3.71 8.66
N TYR A 29 -0.45 4.12 8.86
CA TYR A 29 0.68 3.22 9.11
C TYR A 29 0.44 2.20 10.23
N GLN A 30 -0.08 2.61 11.38
CA GLN A 30 -0.24 1.70 12.52
C GLN A 30 -1.26 0.59 12.23
N LEU A 31 -2.36 0.93 11.57
CA LEU A 31 -3.37 -0.04 11.13
C LEU A 31 -2.74 -1.06 10.15
N LEU A 32 -2.01 -0.56 9.16
CA LEU A 32 -1.41 -1.39 8.13
C LEU A 32 -0.25 -2.25 8.64
N GLU A 33 0.51 -1.76 9.62
CA GLU A 33 1.55 -2.55 10.30
C GLU A 33 0.94 -3.72 11.07
N GLN A 34 -0.18 -3.51 11.77
CA GLN A 34 -0.88 -4.58 12.48
C GLN A 34 -1.42 -5.63 11.52
N ALA A 35 -2.07 -5.20 10.44
CA ALA A 35 -2.57 -6.09 9.39
C ALA A 35 -1.42 -6.91 8.77
N TYR A 36 -0.30 -6.26 8.44
CA TYR A 36 0.86 -6.94 7.89
C TYR A 36 1.41 -8.01 8.85
N LYS A 37 1.53 -7.72 10.15
CA LYS A 37 1.97 -8.70 11.15
C LYS A 37 1.06 -9.94 11.24
N GLN A 38 -0.24 -9.77 11.01
CA GLN A 38 -1.20 -10.88 11.04
C GLN A 38 -1.08 -11.80 9.82
N VAL A 39 -0.78 -11.22 8.65
CA VAL A 39 -0.70 -11.99 7.40
C VAL A 39 0.75 -12.34 7.01
N SER A 40 1.76 -11.84 7.72
CA SER A 40 3.16 -11.94 7.28
C SER A 40 3.66 -13.38 7.16
N GLU A 41 3.07 -14.32 7.89
CA GLU A 41 3.43 -15.74 7.80
C GLU A 41 3.00 -16.35 6.45
N GLN A 42 2.03 -15.74 5.76
CA GLN A 42 1.51 -16.16 4.45
C GLN A 42 2.38 -15.72 3.27
N TRP A 43 3.57 -15.17 3.51
CA TRP A 43 4.46 -14.66 2.44
C TRP A 43 4.82 -15.72 1.38
N HIS A 44 4.82 -17.00 1.75
CA HIS A 44 5.28 -18.11 0.94
C HIS A 44 4.20 -18.73 0.03
N ILE A 45 2.95 -18.28 0.13
CA ILE A 45 1.82 -18.91 -0.60
C ILE A 45 1.28 -18.08 -1.78
N ASP A 46 2.04 -17.08 -2.26
CA ASP A 46 1.61 -16.17 -3.34
C ASP A 46 0.20 -15.58 -3.13
N SER A 47 -0.19 -15.39 -1.86
CA SER A 47 -1.52 -14.90 -1.49
C SER A 47 -1.71 -13.46 -1.99
N ILE A 48 -2.76 -13.23 -2.78
CA ILE A 48 -3.11 -11.89 -3.26
C ILE A 48 -3.41 -10.97 -2.06
N ASN A 49 -4.05 -11.49 -1.01
CA ASN A 49 -4.32 -10.73 0.20
C ASN A 49 -3.01 -10.27 0.87
N TYR A 50 -2.06 -11.20 1.04
CA TYR A 50 -0.72 -10.89 1.53
C TYR A 50 -0.05 -9.81 0.68
N GLN A 51 -0.04 -9.95 -0.66
CA GLN A 51 0.62 -9.00 -1.55
C GLN A 51 -0.01 -7.60 -1.49
N ILE A 52 -1.33 -7.50 -1.32
CA ILE A 52 -2.04 -6.22 -1.12
C ILE A 52 -1.62 -5.59 0.21
N VAL A 53 -1.69 -6.35 1.31
CA VAL A 53 -1.37 -5.84 2.66
C VAL A 53 0.10 -5.45 2.76
N GLU A 54 1.01 -6.26 2.21
CA GLU A 54 2.45 -5.98 2.13
C GLU A 54 2.70 -4.66 1.38
N SER A 55 2.10 -4.50 0.19
CA SER A 55 2.26 -3.29 -0.60
C SER A 55 1.74 -2.05 0.13
N LEU A 56 0.55 -2.15 0.75
CA LEU A 56 -0.04 -1.07 1.55
C LEU A 56 0.84 -0.70 2.75
N PHE A 57 1.34 -1.70 3.46
CA PHE A 57 2.25 -1.51 4.59
C PHE A 57 3.50 -0.76 4.15
N HIS A 58 4.20 -1.21 3.11
CA HIS A 58 5.43 -0.56 2.66
C HIS A 58 5.20 0.85 2.13
N LEU A 59 4.12 1.09 1.39
CA LEU A 59 3.72 2.44 0.97
C LEU A 59 3.48 3.34 2.19
N SER A 60 2.80 2.87 3.23
CA SER A 60 2.56 3.63 4.44
C SER A 60 3.82 3.88 5.28
N LEU A 61 4.76 2.94 5.29
CA LEU A 61 6.06 3.08 5.95
C LEU A 61 6.89 4.17 5.28
N LEU A 62 6.98 4.15 3.94
CA LEU A 62 7.67 5.17 3.17
C LEU A 62 7.00 6.54 3.36
N ALA A 63 5.67 6.60 3.29
CA ALA A 63 4.92 7.83 3.50
C ALA A 63 5.15 8.40 4.91
N ARG A 64 5.23 7.53 5.93
CA ARG A 64 5.53 7.92 7.30
C ARG A 64 6.90 8.58 7.42
N ARG A 65 7.91 8.15 6.66
CA ARG A 65 9.24 8.79 6.65
C ARG A 65 9.19 10.21 6.06
N GLU A 66 8.36 10.41 5.04
CA GLU A 66 8.23 11.69 4.33
C GLU A 66 7.12 12.62 4.87
N ARG A 67 6.38 12.20 5.92
CA ARG A 67 5.17 12.89 6.40
C ARG A 67 5.38 14.34 6.88
N VAL A 68 6.63 14.72 7.19
CA VAL A 68 7.00 16.08 7.63
C VAL A 68 7.71 16.87 6.53
N HIS A 69 7.92 16.28 5.36
CA HIS A 69 8.58 16.95 4.25
C HIS A 69 7.61 17.99 3.65
N PRO A 70 8.00 19.28 3.56
CA PRO A 70 7.08 20.38 3.21
C PRO A 70 6.49 20.25 1.81
N VAL A 71 7.19 19.57 0.90
CA VAL A 71 6.73 19.34 -0.49
C VAL A 71 5.89 18.08 -0.60
N TYR A 72 6.20 17.01 0.14
CA TYR A 72 5.60 15.70 -0.10
C TYR A 72 4.36 15.44 0.73
N ALA A 73 4.27 15.99 1.95
CA ALA A 73 3.19 15.68 2.88
C ALA A 73 1.78 15.82 2.26
N ASN A 74 1.55 16.87 1.48
CA ASN A 74 0.26 17.16 0.84
C ASN A 74 0.16 16.64 -0.61
N MET A 75 1.20 16.01 -1.13
CA MET A 75 1.24 15.50 -2.51
C MET A 75 0.43 14.19 -2.59
N PRO A 76 -0.40 13.99 -3.63
CA PRO A 76 -1.01 12.69 -3.92
C PRO A 76 0.07 11.61 -4.10
N VAL A 77 -0.17 10.39 -3.62
CA VAL A 77 0.79 9.28 -3.73
C VAL A 77 1.16 9.01 -5.18
N LEU A 78 0.21 9.10 -6.12
CA LEU A 78 0.50 8.92 -7.54
C LEU A 78 1.53 9.92 -8.06
N GLU A 79 1.44 11.19 -7.64
CA GLU A 79 2.41 12.21 -8.02
C GLU A 79 3.75 12.00 -7.32
N TRP A 80 3.70 11.61 -6.04
CA TRP A 80 4.88 11.33 -5.24
C TRP A 80 5.75 10.22 -5.85
N THR A 81 5.14 9.18 -6.43
CA THR A 81 5.89 8.11 -7.13
C THR A 81 6.65 8.55 -8.37
N LYS A 82 6.33 9.71 -8.96
CA LYS A 82 7.04 10.25 -10.13
C LYS A 82 8.36 10.93 -9.76
N SER A 83 8.60 11.16 -8.46
CA SER A 83 9.85 11.75 -7.99
C SER A 83 11.02 10.77 -8.15
N PRO A 84 12.16 11.18 -8.74
CA PRO A 84 13.30 10.28 -9.00
C PRO A 84 13.89 9.61 -7.76
N SER A 85 13.72 10.22 -6.58
CA SER A 85 14.20 9.68 -5.31
C SER A 85 13.27 8.64 -4.67
N HIS A 86 12.11 8.34 -5.28
CA HIS A 86 11.06 7.51 -4.71
C HIS A 86 10.78 6.22 -5.51
N THR A 87 11.82 5.64 -6.12
CA THR A 87 11.73 4.41 -6.92
C THR A 87 11.08 3.25 -6.14
N GLN A 88 11.36 3.12 -4.84
CA GLN A 88 10.72 2.09 -4.01
C GLN A 88 9.20 2.30 -3.91
N THR A 89 8.74 3.55 -3.78
CA THR A 89 7.32 3.87 -3.74
C THR A 89 6.63 3.48 -5.05
N LEU A 90 7.28 3.74 -6.20
CA LEU A 90 6.77 3.33 -7.51
C LEU A 90 6.66 1.81 -7.62
N CYS A 91 7.66 1.06 -7.16
CA CYS A 91 7.63 -0.41 -7.16
C CYS A 91 6.44 -0.96 -6.38
N TRP A 92 6.24 -0.49 -5.14
CA TRP A 92 5.12 -0.94 -4.30
C TRP A 92 3.75 -0.54 -4.86
N LEU A 93 3.63 0.65 -5.45
CA LEU A 93 2.40 1.08 -6.11
C LEU A 93 2.08 0.19 -7.32
N ASN A 94 3.08 -0.21 -8.10
CA ASN A 94 2.90 -1.11 -9.23
C ASN A 94 2.49 -2.52 -8.79
N GLN A 95 3.11 -3.06 -7.73
CA GLN A 95 2.71 -4.35 -7.14
C GLN A 95 1.24 -4.30 -6.68
N LEU A 96 0.85 -3.24 -5.97
CA LEU A 96 -0.52 -3.03 -5.51
C LEU A 96 -1.50 -3.00 -6.69
N ASN A 97 -1.21 -2.21 -7.73
CA ASN A 97 -2.05 -2.09 -8.92
C ASN A 97 -2.21 -3.43 -9.66
N ASN A 98 -1.14 -4.22 -9.74
CA ASN A 98 -1.20 -5.56 -10.34
C ASN A 98 -2.11 -6.49 -9.54
N CYS A 99 -2.08 -6.41 -8.20
CA CYS A 99 -2.97 -7.19 -7.34
C CYS A 99 -4.43 -6.78 -7.51
N ILE A 100 -4.72 -5.46 -7.50
CA ILE A 100 -6.08 -4.94 -7.69
C ILE A 100 -6.67 -5.42 -9.02
N ARG A 101 -5.87 -5.38 -10.11
CA ARG A 101 -6.30 -5.87 -11.43
C ARG A 101 -6.66 -7.35 -11.43
N LYS A 102 -5.93 -8.19 -10.68
CA LYS A 102 -6.23 -9.62 -10.55
C LYS A 102 -7.51 -9.89 -9.74
N VAL A 103 -7.84 -9.04 -8.78
CA VAL A 103 -9.07 -9.15 -7.97
C VAL A 103 -10.30 -8.66 -8.75
N SER A 104 -10.11 -7.70 -9.66
CA SER A 104 -11.20 -7.08 -10.43
C SER A 104 -11.50 -7.76 -11.77
N ALA A 105 -10.72 -8.77 -12.16
CA ALA A 105 -10.85 -9.52 -13.41
C ALA A 105 -11.63 -10.81 -13.20
#